data_AF-K1UEM0-F1
#
_entry.id   AF-K1UEM0-F1
#
_cell.length_a   1.000
_cell.length_b   1.000
_cell.length_c   1.000
_cell.angle_alpha   90.00
_cell.angle_beta   90.00
_cell.angle_gamma   90.00
#
_symmetry.space_group_name_H-M   'P 1'
#
loop_
_entity.id
_entity.type
_entity.pdbx_description
1 polymer ?
#
loop_
_entity_poly.entity_id
_entity_poly.type
_entity_poly.pdbx_seq_one_letter_code
_entity_poly.pdbx_strand_id
1 'polypeptide(L)'
;MTPGEDQLIRTLQASFLNSDKLQKHIRLLFSKGSMYLIVNSNLMYHASIPMTDEGEFKTVIVDGKPYAGRSLLDKLDRLTREAYFGGNGAKSQQMALDYMWYLWCGPESPFFDKAKMATLERYLIEDKKTHHEEKGAYYKHLDDTKMCSMILSAFGLDPEKSHIISGHVPVKTCKGESPIKAGGKLLMIDGGFSKAYHSETGIAGYTLIYNSHGLQLVQHEPFESAVKAVEEGKDIISTKVIVEATTDRITVRDTTIGKELQVQIDDLKNLLAAYRSGQIKERK
;
A
#
# COMPACT_ATOMS: atom_id res chain seq x y z
N MET A 1 4.59 16.96 31.68
CA MET A 1 5.17 15.62 31.81
C MET A 1 5.88 15.54 33.14
N THR A 2 5.73 14.42 33.85
CA THR A 2 6.52 14.14 35.05
C THR A 2 7.99 13.92 34.68
N PRO A 3 8.94 14.07 35.64
CA PRO A 3 10.35 13.76 35.36
C PRO A 3 10.56 12.33 34.84
N GLY A 4 9.80 11.35 35.35
CA GLY A 4 9.86 9.97 34.88
C GLY A 4 9.36 9.79 33.45
N GLU A 5 8.27 10.49 33.07
CA GLU A 5 7.78 10.49 31.69
C GLU A 5 8.78 11.12 30.72
N ASP A 6 9.41 12.24 31.10
CA ASP A 6 10.42 12.90 30.27
C ASP A 6 11.64 11.98 30.06
N GLN A 7 12.12 11.34 31.13
CA GLN A 7 13.21 10.35 31.04
C GLN A 7 12.84 9.18 30.13
N LEU A 8 11.61 8.65 30.23
CA LEU A 8 11.13 7.57 29.40
C LEU A 8 11.10 7.96 27.92
N ILE A 9 10.51 9.12 27.59
CA ILE A 9 10.44 9.60 26.21
C ILE A 9 11.84 9.83 25.63
N ARG A 10 12.77 10.42 26.39
CA ARG A 10 14.16 10.58 25.94
C ARG A 10 14.85 9.24 25.70
N THR A 11 14.61 8.25 26.56
CA THR A 11 15.18 6.91 26.42
C THR A 11 14.65 6.20 25.18
N LEU A 12 13.35 6.29 24.92
CA LEU A 12 12.73 5.76 23.70
C LEU A 12 13.30 6.47 22.46
N GLN A 13 13.31 7.80 22.43
CA GLN A 13 13.90 8.57 21.33
C GLN A 13 15.34 8.14 21.05
N ALA A 14 16.19 8.04 22.08
CA ALA A 14 17.57 7.59 21.93
C ALA A 14 17.66 6.16 21.38
N SER A 15 16.76 5.27 21.79
CA SER A 15 16.74 3.87 21.32
C SER A 15 16.39 3.76 19.84
N PHE A 16 15.43 4.56 19.36
CA PHE A 16 15.05 4.60 17.94
C PHE A 16 16.10 5.29 17.07
N LEU A 17 16.64 6.43 17.54
CA LEU A 17 17.61 7.22 16.77
C LEU A 17 18.97 6.53 16.64
N ASN A 18 19.44 5.85 17.69
CA ASN A 18 20.76 5.22 17.72
C ASN A 18 20.76 3.73 17.29
N SER A 19 19.61 3.18 16.88
CA SER A 19 19.54 1.80 16.39
C SER A 19 19.98 1.72 14.92
N ASP A 20 21.25 1.37 14.68
CA ASP A 20 21.83 1.24 13.34
C ASP A 20 21.01 0.34 12.41
N LYS A 21 20.48 -0.77 12.92
CA LYS A 21 19.66 -1.71 12.13
C LYS A 21 18.35 -1.06 11.71
N LEU A 22 17.67 -0.39 12.66
CA LEU A 22 16.42 0.31 12.37
C LEU A 22 16.66 1.43 11.36
N GLN A 23 17.70 2.24 11.54
CA GLN A 23 18.04 3.31 10.60
C GLN A 23 18.30 2.78 9.18
N LYS A 24 19.03 1.66 9.04
CA LYS A 24 19.23 1.00 7.74
C LYS A 24 17.92 0.54 7.09
N HIS A 25 17.02 -0.07 7.88
CA HIS A 25 15.73 -0.53 7.36
C HIS A 25 14.83 0.64 6.95
N ILE A 26 14.70 1.68 7.79
CA ILE A 26 13.90 2.87 7.47
C ILE A 26 14.47 3.59 6.25
N ARG A 27 15.79 3.73 6.14
CA ARG A 27 16.44 4.29 4.96
C ARG A 27 16.12 3.51 3.69
N LEU A 28 16.09 2.18 3.75
CA LEU A 28 15.71 1.33 2.62
C LEU A 28 14.25 1.59 2.21
N LEU A 29 13.33 1.63 3.18
CA LEU A 29 11.91 1.91 2.94
C LEU A 29 11.73 3.27 2.27
N PHE A 30 12.38 4.32 2.77
CA PHE A 30 12.33 5.61 2.10
C PHE A 30 13.04 5.57 0.75
N SER A 31 14.15 4.85 0.57
CA SER A 31 14.89 4.87 -0.71
C SER A 31 14.20 4.08 -1.83
N LYS A 32 13.38 3.08 -1.50
CA LYS A 32 12.81 2.13 -2.47
C LYS A 32 11.30 2.00 -2.43
N GLY A 33 10.69 2.26 -1.27
CA GLY A 33 9.24 2.29 -1.12
C GLY A 33 8.64 3.53 -1.76
N SER A 34 7.32 3.51 -1.90
CA SER A 34 6.51 4.58 -2.47
C SER A 34 5.10 4.52 -1.87
N MET A 35 4.36 5.63 -1.92
CA MET A 35 2.96 5.66 -1.45
C MET A 35 2.04 4.71 -2.22
N TYR A 36 2.38 4.44 -3.49
CA TYR A 36 1.73 3.45 -4.35
C TYR A 36 2.74 2.86 -5.33
N LEU A 37 2.47 1.68 -5.88
CA LEU A 37 3.30 1.01 -6.89
C LEU A 37 2.43 0.57 -8.06
N ILE A 38 2.89 0.84 -9.28
CA ILE A 38 2.30 0.29 -10.50
C ILE A 38 3.23 -0.77 -11.06
N VAL A 39 2.77 -2.02 -11.12
CA VAL A 39 3.59 -3.13 -11.63
C VAL A 39 2.71 -4.17 -12.33
N ASN A 40 3.09 -4.54 -13.56
CA ASN A 40 2.40 -5.54 -14.36
C ASN A 40 0.88 -5.32 -14.45
N SER A 41 0.47 -4.09 -14.76
CA SER A 41 -0.94 -3.64 -14.81
C SER A 41 -1.69 -3.72 -13.47
N ASN A 42 -1.00 -3.85 -12.34
CA ASN A 42 -1.61 -3.77 -11.01
C ASN A 42 -1.24 -2.45 -10.35
N LEU A 43 -2.23 -1.79 -9.75
CA LEU A 43 -2.05 -0.64 -8.86
C LEU A 43 -2.07 -1.12 -7.41
N MET A 44 -0.98 -0.92 -6.69
CA MET A 44 -0.86 -1.30 -5.29
C MET A 44 -0.79 -0.06 -4.42
N TYR A 45 -1.64 0.04 -3.40
CA TYR A 45 -1.55 1.03 -2.33
C TYR A 45 -2.03 0.44 -1.00
N HIS A 46 -1.69 1.06 0.12
CA HIS A 46 -1.88 0.39 1.42
C HIS A 46 -3.34 0.32 1.88
N ALA A 47 -4.07 1.45 1.89
CA ALA A 47 -5.36 1.54 2.59
C ALA A 47 -6.47 2.19 1.76
N SER A 48 -6.36 3.47 1.42
CA SER A 48 -7.40 4.17 0.66
C SER A 48 -6.87 5.34 -0.16
N ILE A 49 -7.78 5.98 -0.91
CA ILE A 49 -7.59 7.29 -1.51
C ILE A 49 -8.78 8.15 -1.06
N PRO A 50 -8.58 9.40 -0.60
CA PRO A 50 -9.69 10.24 -0.16
C PRO A 50 -10.77 10.41 -1.23
N MET A 51 -12.01 10.09 -0.86
CA MET A 51 -13.19 10.15 -1.73
C MET A 51 -14.29 11.01 -1.12
N THR A 52 -15.17 11.54 -1.97
CA THR A 52 -16.44 12.12 -1.54
C THR A 52 -17.47 11.00 -1.34
N ASP A 53 -18.60 11.31 -0.69
CA ASP A 53 -19.68 10.33 -0.49
C ASP A 53 -20.32 9.89 -1.82
N GLU A 54 -20.14 10.65 -2.90
CA GLU A 54 -20.57 10.33 -4.27
C GLU A 54 -19.60 9.39 -5.02
N GLY A 55 -18.44 9.05 -4.44
CA GLY A 55 -17.46 8.14 -5.05
C GLY A 55 -16.43 8.82 -5.96
N GLU A 56 -16.38 10.15 -5.95
CA GLU A 56 -15.39 10.95 -6.69
C GLU A 56 -14.16 11.26 -5.83
N PHE A 57 -13.04 11.62 -6.47
CA PHE A 57 -11.85 12.02 -5.72
C PHE A 57 -12.09 13.29 -4.90
N LYS A 58 -11.83 13.19 -3.60
CA LYS A 58 -11.91 14.34 -2.71
C LYS A 58 -10.68 15.24 -2.87
N THR A 59 -10.93 16.54 -2.95
CA THR A 59 -9.85 17.53 -2.94
C THR A 59 -9.37 17.76 -1.51
N VAL A 60 -8.06 17.61 -1.31
CA VAL A 60 -7.36 17.87 -0.05
C VAL A 60 -6.40 19.04 -0.25
N ILE A 61 -6.41 20.01 0.67
CA ILE A 61 -5.48 21.13 0.64
C ILE A 61 -4.18 20.69 1.32
N VAL A 62 -3.09 20.69 0.54
CA VAL A 62 -1.74 20.41 1.03
C VAL A 62 -0.86 21.62 0.73
N ASP A 63 -0.31 22.26 1.77
CA ASP A 63 0.53 23.46 1.61
C ASP A 63 -0.17 24.57 0.79
N GLY A 64 -1.44 24.83 1.13
CA GLY A 64 -2.28 25.85 0.48
C GLY A 64 -2.71 25.55 -0.95
N LYS A 65 -2.36 24.37 -1.50
CA LYS A 65 -2.70 23.96 -2.87
C LYS A 65 -3.66 22.76 -2.86
N PRO A 66 -4.64 22.72 -3.77
CA PRO A 66 -5.55 21.59 -3.89
C PRO A 66 -4.88 20.41 -4.60
N TYR A 67 -5.09 19.21 -4.07
CA TYR A 67 -4.68 17.95 -4.68
C TYR A 67 -5.79 16.91 -4.55
N ALA A 68 -5.89 16.00 -5.53
CA ALA A 68 -6.88 14.93 -5.53
C ALA A 68 -6.34 13.69 -6.27
N GLY A 69 -6.83 12.51 -5.89
CA GLY A 69 -6.43 11.24 -6.50
C GLY A 69 -4.91 11.05 -6.55
N ARG A 70 -4.38 10.64 -7.71
CA ARG A 70 -2.94 10.43 -7.92
C ARG A 70 -2.07 11.62 -7.51
N SER A 71 -2.49 12.85 -7.85
CA SER A 71 -1.69 14.05 -7.56
C SER A 71 -1.49 14.29 -6.05
N LEU A 72 -2.46 13.87 -5.23
CA LEU A 72 -2.35 13.90 -3.78
C LEU A 72 -1.30 12.89 -3.29
N LEU A 73 -1.36 11.64 -3.75
CA LEU A 73 -0.38 10.62 -3.37
C LEU A 73 1.04 11.02 -3.81
N ASP A 74 1.20 11.58 -5.01
CA ASP A 74 2.49 12.09 -5.50
C ASP A 74 3.05 13.22 -4.61
N LYS A 75 2.19 14.14 -4.17
CA LYS A 75 2.60 15.22 -3.25
C LYS A 75 2.97 14.68 -1.88
N LEU A 76 2.19 13.75 -1.34
CA LEU A 76 2.45 13.13 -0.05
C LEU A 76 3.74 12.29 -0.06
N ASP A 77 4.02 11.53 -1.14
CA ASP A 77 5.27 10.77 -1.29
C ASP A 77 6.50 11.69 -1.23
N ARG A 78 6.43 12.85 -1.88
CA ARG A 78 7.50 13.86 -1.81
C ARG A 78 7.66 14.42 -0.40
N LEU A 79 6.55 14.72 0.29
CA LEU A 79 6.58 15.23 1.66
C LEU A 79 7.18 14.22 2.63
N THR A 80 6.83 12.93 2.54
CA THR A 80 7.39 11.91 3.45
C THR A 80 8.90 11.76 3.25
N ARG A 81 9.39 11.87 2.01
CA ARG A 81 10.84 11.90 1.71
C ARG A 81 11.53 13.15 2.24
N GLU A 82 10.90 14.31 2.10
CA GLU A 82 11.42 15.57 2.63
C GLU A 82 11.50 15.56 4.16
N ALA A 83 10.51 14.97 4.84
CA ALA A 83 10.53 14.78 6.28
C ALA A 83 11.75 13.94 6.73
N TYR A 84 12.07 12.88 5.97
CA TYR A 84 13.15 11.94 6.33
C TYR A 84 14.56 12.40 5.90
N PHE A 85 14.76 12.73 4.63
CA PHE A 85 16.09 13.09 4.10
C PHE A 85 16.48 14.55 4.35
N GLY A 86 15.53 15.38 4.78
CA GLY A 86 15.68 16.83 4.74
C GLY A 86 15.49 17.37 3.32
N GLY A 87 15.07 18.62 3.22
CA GLY A 87 14.72 19.26 1.96
C GLY A 87 15.15 20.73 1.89
N ASN A 88 14.25 21.57 1.38
CA ASN A 88 14.50 22.97 1.02
C ASN A 88 14.57 23.92 2.24
N GLY A 89 15.26 23.51 3.31
CA GLY A 89 15.44 24.25 4.54
C GLY A 89 14.49 23.86 5.69
N ALA A 90 14.80 24.36 6.88
CA ALA A 90 14.19 23.92 8.14
C ALA A 90 12.66 24.08 8.20
N LYS A 91 12.11 25.17 7.64
CA LYS A 91 10.65 25.42 7.63
C LYS A 91 9.90 24.39 6.79
N SER A 92 10.46 24.02 5.64
CA SER A 92 9.87 23.04 4.74
C SER A 92 9.89 21.65 5.36
N GLN A 93 11.01 21.29 6.01
CA GLN A 93 11.13 20.03 6.73
C GLN A 93 10.18 19.93 7.93
N GLN A 94 9.99 21.01 8.70
CA GLN A 94 9.04 21.00 9.82
C GLN A 94 7.62 20.73 9.35
N MET A 95 7.17 21.40 8.29
CA MET A 95 5.86 21.14 7.70
C MET A 95 5.73 19.68 7.24
N ALA A 96 6.77 19.13 6.60
CA ALA A 96 6.78 17.74 6.17
C ALA A 96 6.68 16.76 7.35
N LEU A 97 7.33 17.05 8.49
CA LEU A 97 7.20 16.29 9.73
C LEU A 97 5.78 16.35 10.30
N ASP A 98 5.14 17.52 10.27
CA ASP A 98 3.74 17.67 10.71
C ASP A 98 2.81 16.80 9.83
N TYR A 99 3.08 16.70 8.53
CA TYR A 99 2.35 15.80 7.64
C TYR A 99 2.59 14.32 7.95
N MET A 100 3.75 13.90 8.46
CA MET A 100 3.94 12.51 8.90
C MET A 100 2.99 12.16 10.05
N TRP A 101 2.75 13.09 10.97
CA TRP A 101 1.76 12.92 12.02
C TRP A 101 0.33 12.92 11.46
N TYR A 102 0.02 13.86 10.56
CA TYR A 102 -1.28 13.87 9.87
C TYR A 102 -1.56 12.57 9.12
N LEU A 103 -0.56 11.97 8.46
CA LEU A 103 -0.74 10.72 7.74
C LEU A 103 -1.14 9.57 8.67
N TRP A 104 -0.76 9.62 9.95
CA TRP A 104 -1.13 8.59 10.93
C TRP A 104 -2.59 8.67 11.39
N CYS A 105 -3.15 9.87 11.59
CA CYS A 105 -4.45 10.04 12.25
C CYS A 105 -5.41 11.04 11.59
N GLY A 106 -5.00 11.67 10.50
CA GLY A 106 -5.79 12.66 9.78
C GLY A 106 -6.96 12.03 9.03
N PRO A 107 -8.15 12.64 9.03
CA PRO A 107 -9.35 12.04 8.48
C PRO A 107 -9.30 11.82 6.97
N GLU A 108 -8.54 12.64 6.23
CA GLU A 108 -8.31 12.49 4.79
C GLU A 108 -6.94 11.88 4.48
N SER A 109 -6.32 11.20 5.45
CA SER A 109 -5.07 10.49 5.19
C SER A 109 -5.36 9.21 4.41
N PRO A 110 -4.65 8.95 3.30
CA PRO A 110 -4.68 7.67 2.59
C PRO A 110 -4.34 6.44 3.44
N PHE A 111 -3.77 6.61 4.64
CA PHE A 111 -3.39 5.53 5.56
C PHE A 111 -4.32 5.35 6.75
N PHE A 112 -5.28 6.27 6.94
CA PHE A 112 -6.16 6.26 8.10
C PHE A 112 -7.64 6.29 7.68
N ASP A 113 -8.04 7.34 6.96
CA ASP A 113 -9.35 7.51 6.34
C ASP A 113 -10.54 7.15 7.26
N LYS A 114 -10.51 7.76 8.45
CA LYS A 114 -11.56 7.68 9.46
C LYS A 114 -11.74 9.03 10.13
N ALA A 115 -12.94 9.32 10.63
CA ALA A 115 -13.27 10.60 11.23
C ALA A 115 -12.40 10.98 12.45
N LYS A 116 -11.93 9.98 13.22
CA LYS A 116 -11.06 10.18 14.38
C LYS A 116 -10.29 8.91 14.74
N MET A 117 -9.13 9.09 15.38
CA MET A 117 -8.37 8.02 16.03
C MET A 117 -8.87 7.84 17.46
N ALA A 118 -9.53 6.72 17.75
CA ALA A 118 -10.14 6.44 19.06
C ALA A 118 -9.28 5.51 19.93
N THR A 119 -7.97 5.42 19.66
CA THR A 119 -7.05 4.51 20.34
C THR A 119 -7.04 4.74 21.85
N LEU A 120 -6.84 5.98 22.29
CA LEU A 120 -6.75 6.29 23.72
C LEU A 120 -8.08 6.07 24.43
N GLU A 121 -9.20 6.42 23.79
CA GLU A 121 -10.53 6.16 24.31
C GLU A 121 -10.75 4.67 24.56
N ARG A 122 -10.30 3.80 23.65
CA ARG A 122 -10.37 2.33 23.84
C ARG A 122 -9.56 1.84 25.03
N TYR A 123 -8.42 2.48 25.33
CA TYR A 123 -7.56 2.08 26.45
C TYR A 123 -8.00 2.66 27.79
N LEU A 124 -8.58 3.86 27.80
CA LEU A 124 -8.74 4.67 29.02
C LEU A 124 -10.20 4.94 29.39
N ILE A 125 -11.14 4.76 28.46
CA ILE A 125 -12.57 5.06 28.66
C ILE A 125 -13.38 3.79 28.49
N GLU A 126 -14.16 3.41 29.50
CA GLU A 126 -15.00 2.21 29.46
C GLU A 126 -16.20 2.35 28.49
N ASP A 127 -16.74 3.56 28.32
CA ASP A 127 -17.86 3.83 27.41
C ASP A 127 -17.49 3.55 25.94
N LYS A 128 -18.00 2.42 25.44
CA LYS A 128 -17.77 1.94 24.07
C LYS A 128 -18.29 2.87 22.98
N LYS A 129 -19.22 3.79 23.29
CA LYS A 129 -19.67 4.78 22.30
C LYS A 129 -18.52 5.68 21.85
N THR A 130 -17.56 5.94 22.73
CA THR A 130 -16.40 6.78 22.43
C THR A 130 -15.39 6.08 21.50
N HIS A 131 -15.47 4.75 21.37
CA HIS A 131 -14.53 3.91 20.60
C HIS A 131 -14.85 3.83 19.10
N HIS A 132 -16.03 4.30 18.70
CA HIS A 132 -16.49 4.26 17.31
C HIS A 132 -15.64 5.17 16.44
N GLU A 133 -15.12 4.61 15.34
CA GLU A 133 -14.39 5.34 14.31
C GLU A 133 -15.18 5.23 13.01
N GLU A 134 -15.81 6.33 12.61
CA GLU A 134 -16.53 6.39 11.35
C GLU A 134 -15.54 6.29 10.19
N LYS A 135 -15.74 5.32 9.30
CA LYS A 135 -14.88 5.12 8.12
C LYS A 135 -15.15 6.19 7.07
N GLY A 136 -14.11 6.57 6.35
CA GLY A 136 -14.21 7.46 5.21
C GLY A 136 -14.97 6.86 4.03
N ALA A 137 -15.32 7.72 3.06
CA ALA A 137 -16.20 7.37 1.96
C ALA A 137 -15.65 6.27 1.05
N TYR A 138 -14.32 6.17 0.91
CA TYR A 138 -13.67 5.11 0.13
C TYR A 138 -14.15 3.71 0.52
N TYR A 139 -14.26 3.45 1.84
CA TYR A 139 -14.69 2.15 2.34
C TYR A 139 -16.17 1.84 2.11
N LYS A 140 -17.00 2.86 1.84
CA LYS A 140 -18.40 2.69 1.48
C LYS A 140 -18.57 2.24 0.03
N HIS A 141 -17.56 2.50 -0.80
CA HIS A 141 -17.59 2.30 -2.26
C HIS A 141 -16.68 1.16 -2.75
N LEU A 142 -16.18 0.29 -1.86
CA LEU A 142 -15.27 -0.80 -2.24
C LEU A 142 -15.85 -1.75 -3.30
N ASP A 143 -17.17 -1.91 -3.34
CA ASP A 143 -17.87 -2.75 -4.31
C ASP A 143 -18.31 -1.99 -5.58
N ASP A 144 -18.05 -0.68 -5.67
CA ASP A 144 -18.36 0.12 -6.86
C ASP A 144 -17.29 -0.03 -7.95
N THR A 145 -17.72 -0.60 -9.08
CA THR A 145 -16.89 -0.77 -10.28
C THR A 145 -16.51 0.57 -10.92
N LYS A 146 -17.37 1.59 -10.83
CA LYS A 146 -17.10 2.91 -11.43
C LYS A 146 -15.97 3.62 -10.69
N MET A 147 -16.02 3.66 -9.36
CA MET A 147 -14.93 4.18 -8.54
C MET A 147 -13.61 3.47 -8.86
N CYS A 148 -13.60 2.13 -8.89
CA CYS A 148 -12.38 1.37 -9.19
C CYS A 148 -11.82 1.69 -10.59
N SER A 149 -12.68 1.78 -11.61
CA SER A 149 -12.28 2.14 -12.97
C SER A 149 -11.76 3.58 -13.07
N MET A 150 -12.37 4.52 -12.34
CA MET A 150 -11.89 5.90 -12.25
C MET A 150 -10.49 5.95 -11.63
N ILE A 151 -10.27 5.22 -10.53
CA ILE A 151 -8.95 5.12 -9.89
C ILE A 151 -7.93 4.59 -10.90
N LEU A 152 -8.16 3.42 -11.49
CA LEU A 152 -7.22 2.83 -12.44
C LEU A 152 -6.86 3.80 -13.59
N SER A 153 -7.87 4.45 -14.17
CA SER A 153 -7.68 5.43 -15.25
C SER A 153 -6.82 6.62 -14.81
N ALA A 154 -7.05 7.16 -13.61
CA ALA A 154 -6.29 8.28 -13.07
C ALA A 154 -4.81 7.95 -12.83
N PHE A 155 -4.49 6.67 -12.64
CA PHE A 155 -3.12 6.17 -12.54
C PHE A 155 -2.51 5.76 -13.89
N GLY A 156 -3.25 5.95 -15.00
CA GLY A 156 -2.79 5.64 -16.35
C GLY A 156 -2.85 4.16 -16.69
N LEU A 157 -3.73 3.41 -16.02
CA LEU A 157 -3.96 1.99 -16.24
C LEU A 157 -5.26 1.75 -16.99
N ASP A 158 -5.33 0.62 -17.71
CA ASP A 158 -6.53 0.16 -18.42
C ASP A 158 -7.49 -0.51 -17.43
N PRO A 159 -8.68 0.06 -17.14
CA PRO A 159 -9.61 -0.48 -16.15
C PRO A 159 -10.13 -1.90 -16.44
N GLU A 160 -10.04 -2.34 -17.70
CA GLU A 160 -10.53 -3.66 -18.10
C GLU A 160 -9.50 -4.77 -17.93
N LYS A 161 -8.22 -4.40 -17.78
CA LYS A 161 -7.09 -5.35 -17.65
C LYS A 161 -6.29 -5.17 -16.37
N SER A 162 -6.64 -4.18 -15.58
CA SER A 162 -5.85 -3.77 -14.42
C SER A 162 -6.63 -3.99 -13.14
N HIS A 163 -5.89 -4.26 -12.07
CA HIS A 163 -6.46 -4.51 -10.76
C HIS A 163 -5.86 -3.57 -9.72
N ILE A 164 -6.69 -3.16 -8.78
CA ILE A 164 -6.26 -2.50 -7.56
C ILE A 164 -5.98 -3.59 -6.52
N ILE A 165 -4.81 -3.55 -5.92
CA ILE A 165 -4.43 -4.42 -4.82
C ILE A 165 -4.25 -3.53 -3.59
N SER A 166 -5.09 -3.73 -2.58
CA SER A 166 -5.04 -2.95 -1.34
C SER A 166 -4.99 -3.85 -0.11
N GLY A 167 -4.33 -3.38 0.93
CA GLY A 167 -4.33 -4.01 2.25
C GLY A 167 -5.17 -3.23 3.25
N HIS A 168 -4.72 -3.25 4.50
CA HIS A 168 -5.20 -2.45 5.65
C HIS A 168 -6.41 -2.99 6.41
N VAL A 169 -7.53 -3.27 5.73
CA VAL A 169 -8.74 -3.74 6.42
C VAL A 169 -8.81 -5.27 6.39
N PRO A 170 -8.92 -5.95 7.54
CA PRO A 170 -9.09 -7.39 7.59
C PRO A 170 -10.38 -7.82 6.89
N VAL A 171 -10.27 -8.82 6.02
CA VAL A 171 -11.43 -9.43 5.34
C VAL A 171 -12.08 -10.41 6.31
N LYS A 172 -13.37 -10.18 6.63
CA LYS A 172 -14.12 -11.02 7.58
C LYS A 172 -14.73 -12.23 6.89
N THR A 173 -13.88 -13.16 6.45
CA THR A 173 -14.28 -14.36 5.70
C THR A 173 -15.29 -15.20 6.49
N CYS A 174 -15.15 -15.30 7.81
CA CYS A 174 -16.11 -15.98 8.67
C CYS A 174 -17.54 -15.37 8.64
N LYS A 175 -17.68 -14.12 8.19
CA LYS A 175 -18.95 -13.42 7.97
C LYS A 175 -19.39 -13.40 6.50
N GLY A 176 -18.73 -14.17 5.64
CA GLY A 176 -19.03 -14.26 4.21
C GLY A 176 -18.47 -13.11 3.37
N GLU A 177 -17.55 -12.30 3.90
CA GLU A 177 -16.92 -11.24 3.13
C GLU A 177 -15.93 -11.80 2.10
N SER A 178 -16.04 -11.34 0.86
CA SER A 178 -15.11 -11.69 -0.22
C SER A 178 -13.92 -10.72 -0.27
N PRO A 179 -12.68 -11.22 -0.43
CA PRO A 179 -11.50 -10.38 -0.72
C PRO A 179 -11.51 -9.81 -2.15
N ILE A 180 -12.34 -10.39 -3.03
CA ILE A 180 -12.55 -9.92 -4.40
C ILE A 180 -13.77 -8.99 -4.38
N LYS A 181 -13.54 -7.71 -4.69
CA LYS A 181 -14.53 -6.64 -4.68
C LYS A 181 -14.71 -6.06 -6.09
N ALA A 182 -15.79 -5.32 -6.30
CA ALA A 182 -16.04 -4.58 -7.54
C ALA A 182 -15.82 -5.43 -8.81
N GLY A 183 -16.38 -6.64 -8.83
CA GLY A 183 -16.29 -7.55 -9.98
C GLY A 183 -14.86 -8.00 -10.34
N GLY A 184 -13.92 -7.97 -9.38
CA GLY A 184 -12.52 -8.35 -9.61
C GLY A 184 -11.57 -7.18 -9.79
N LYS A 185 -12.06 -5.94 -9.90
CA LYS A 185 -11.20 -4.75 -10.08
C LYS A 185 -10.46 -4.35 -8.81
N LEU A 186 -10.96 -4.74 -7.63
CA LEU A 186 -10.30 -4.51 -6.34
C LEU A 186 -10.08 -5.82 -5.60
N LEU A 187 -8.83 -6.06 -5.20
CA LEU A 187 -8.39 -7.23 -4.46
C LEU A 187 -7.86 -6.79 -3.11
N MET A 188 -8.57 -7.19 -2.05
CA MET A 188 -8.18 -6.92 -0.68
C MET A 188 -7.33 -8.07 -0.14
N ILE A 189 -6.05 -7.79 0.09
CA ILE A 189 -5.10 -8.78 0.58
C ILE A 189 -4.72 -8.44 2.03
N ASP A 190 -5.20 -9.26 2.95
CA ASP A 190 -4.75 -9.25 4.34
C ASP A 190 -3.71 -10.35 4.54
N GLY A 191 -2.57 -9.99 5.10
CA GLY A 191 -1.50 -10.91 5.42
C GLY A 191 -1.90 -11.93 6.49
N GLY A 192 -2.90 -11.66 7.34
CA GLY A 192 -3.50 -12.62 8.28
C GLY A 192 -2.54 -13.36 9.24
N PHE A 193 -1.24 -13.04 9.25
CA PHE A 193 -0.22 -13.70 10.07
C PHE A 193 -0.27 -13.29 11.55
N SER A 194 -1.03 -12.27 11.89
CA SER A 194 -1.19 -11.83 13.28
C SER A 194 -2.27 -12.65 13.98
N LYS A 195 -1.86 -13.42 14.99
CA LYS A 195 -2.76 -14.22 15.85
C LYS A 195 -3.93 -13.43 16.41
N ALA A 196 -3.74 -12.13 16.65
CA ALA A 196 -4.76 -11.26 17.21
C ALA A 196 -5.99 -11.08 16.27
N TYR A 197 -5.83 -11.30 14.97
CA TYR A 197 -6.90 -11.10 13.98
C TYR A 197 -7.57 -12.40 13.52
N HIS A 198 -7.05 -13.58 13.87
CA HIS A 198 -7.65 -14.87 13.46
C HIS A 198 -9.09 -15.04 13.94
N SER A 199 -9.42 -14.52 15.11
CA SER A 199 -10.80 -14.54 15.64
C SER A 199 -11.76 -13.67 14.81
N GLU A 200 -11.26 -12.63 14.13
CA GLU A 200 -12.06 -11.72 13.32
C GLU A 200 -12.15 -12.15 11.85
N THR A 201 -11.07 -12.68 11.28
CA THR A 201 -10.99 -13.09 9.87
C THR A 201 -11.47 -14.53 9.66
N GLY A 202 -11.19 -15.42 10.61
CA GLY A 202 -11.43 -16.87 10.51
C GLY A 202 -10.39 -17.63 9.67
N ILE A 203 -9.35 -16.96 9.16
CA ILE A 203 -8.31 -17.52 8.29
C ILE A 203 -6.93 -16.97 8.63
N ALA A 204 -5.85 -17.62 8.16
CA ALA A 204 -4.47 -17.14 8.29
C ALA A 204 -4.09 -16.05 7.28
N GLY A 205 -5.01 -15.64 6.42
CA GLY A 205 -4.81 -14.58 5.43
C GLY A 205 -4.84 -15.09 4.00
N TYR A 206 -4.50 -14.17 3.09
CA TYR A 206 -4.48 -14.41 1.65
C TYR A 206 -3.08 -14.16 1.06
N THR A 207 -2.69 -15.00 0.10
CA THR A 207 -1.53 -14.76 -0.75
C THR A 207 -1.99 -14.54 -2.18
N LEU A 208 -1.59 -13.42 -2.77
CA LEU A 208 -1.81 -13.14 -4.18
C LEU A 208 -0.58 -13.58 -4.98
N ILE A 209 -0.79 -14.47 -5.95
CA ILE A 209 0.26 -15.01 -6.82
C ILE A 209 0.03 -14.47 -8.23
N TYR A 210 1.03 -13.78 -8.76
CA TYR A 210 1.06 -13.37 -10.17
C TYR A 210 2.16 -14.15 -10.89
N ASN A 211 1.81 -14.85 -11.97
CA ASN A 211 2.77 -15.59 -12.78
C ASN A 211 2.38 -15.56 -14.27
N SER A 212 3.09 -16.32 -15.11
CA SER A 212 2.86 -16.31 -16.57
C SER A 212 1.46 -16.76 -17.02
N HIS A 213 0.65 -17.32 -16.12
CA HIS A 213 -0.72 -17.78 -16.37
C HIS A 213 -1.80 -16.82 -15.83
N GLY A 214 -1.39 -15.70 -15.21
CA GLY A 214 -2.30 -14.71 -14.64
C GLY A 214 -2.23 -14.63 -13.11
N LEU A 215 -3.36 -14.33 -12.49
CA LEU A 215 -3.49 -13.94 -11.11
C LEU A 215 -4.33 -14.94 -10.30
N GLN A 216 -3.75 -15.45 -9.21
CA GLN A 216 -4.37 -16.43 -8.32
C GLN A 216 -4.38 -15.92 -6.88
N LEU A 217 -5.52 -16.05 -6.23
CA LEU A 217 -5.66 -15.75 -4.81
C LEU A 217 -5.69 -17.08 -4.04
N VAL A 218 -4.79 -17.22 -3.09
CA VAL A 218 -4.69 -18.41 -2.23
C VAL A 218 -5.11 -18.03 -0.83
N GLN A 219 -6.15 -18.70 -0.32
CA GLN A 219 -6.58 -18.59 1.07
C GLN A 219 -5.83 -19.61 1.92
N HIS A 220 -5.33 -19.19 3.09
CA HIS A 220 -4.63 -20.06 4.03
C HIS A 220 -5.45 -20.31 5.29
N GLU A 221 -5.52 -21.56 5.73
CA GLU A 221 -6.11 -21.90 7.02
C GLU A 221 -5.16 -21.56 8.19
N PRO A 222 -5.70 -21.25 9.39
CA PRO A 222 -4.89 -21.04 10.60
C PRO A 222 -3.99 -22.24 10.91
N PHE A 223 -2.69 -21.97 11.09
CA PHE A 223 -1.75 -22.97 11.61
C PHE A 223 -1.64 -22.85 13.13
N GLU A 224 -2.10 -23.87 13.84
CA GLU A 224 -2.10 -23.86 15.31
C GLU A 224 -0.71 -24.15 15.90
N SER A 225 -0.13 -25.32 15.60
CA SER A 225 1.22 -25.69 16.05
C SER A 225 1.77 -26.90 15.28
N ALA A 226 3.10 -27.04 15.27
CA ALA A 226 3.78 -28.20 14.68
C ALA A 226 3.40 -29.51 15.37
N VAL A 227 3.25 -29.51 16.70
CA VAL A 227 2.87 -30.70 17.49
C VAL A 227 1.49 -31.20 17.06
N LYS A 228 0.49 -30.31 17.05
CA LYS A 228 -0.88 -30.66 16.67
C LYS A 228 -0.97 -31.12 15.21
N ALA A 229 -0.21 -30.49 14.30
CA ALA A 229 -0.17 -30.90 12.89
C ALA A 229 0.38 -32.33 12.72
N VAL A 230 1.43 -32.70 13.48
CA VAL A 230 2.01 -34.05 13.45
C VAL A 230 1.08 -35.08 14.11
N GLU A 231 0.49 -34.75 15.27
CA GLU A 231 -0.42 -35.65 15.99
C GLU A 231 -1.72 -35.91 15.22
N GLU A 232 -2.28 -34.88 14.59
CA GLU A 232 -3.55 -34.96 13.85
C GLU A 232 -3.37 -35.28 12.36
N GLY A 233 -2.11 -35.40 11.88
CA GLY A 233 -1.81 -35.60 10.47
C GLY A 233 -2.35 -34.50 9.55
N LYS A 234 -2.47 -33.27 10.07
CA LYS A 234 -3.01 -32.13 9.33
C LYS A 234 -1.93 -31.51 8.44
N ASP A 235 -2.23 -31.41 7.15
CA ASP A 235 -1.45 -30.64 6.18
C ASP A 235 -1.97 -29.19 6.09
N ILE A 236 -1.18 -28.27 5.53
CA ILE A 236 -1.58 -26.88 5.33
C ILE A 236 -2.60 -26.85 4.18
N ILE A 237 -3.89 -26.83 4.53
CA ILE A 237 -4.97 -26.71 3.56
C ILE A 237 -4.99 -25.28 3.03
N SER A 238 -4.89 -25.13 1.71
CA SER A 238 -5.01 -23.84 1.02
C SER A 238 -6.05 -23.94 -0.08
N THR A 239 -7.02 -23.04 -0.09
CA THR A 239 -8.04 -22.96 -1.14
C THR A 239 -7.57 -21.95 -2.20
N LYS A 240 -7.49 -22.39 -3.47
CA LYS A 240 -7.11 -21.52 -4.58
C LYS A 240 -8.36 -20.99 -5.26
N VAL A 241 -8.44 -19.66 -5.39
CA VAL A 241 -9.43 -18.95 -6.18
C VAL A 241 -8.71 -18.31 -7.36
N ILE A 242 -9.07 -18.69 -8.58
CA ILE A 242 -8.53 -18.06 -9.79
C ILE A 242 -9.23 -16.71 -9.94
N VAL A 243 -8.46 -15.62 -9.91
CA VAL A 243 -9.01 -14.25 -10.05
C VAL A 243 -8.99 -13.83 -11.51
N GLU A 244 -7.90 -14.12 -12.20
CA GLU A 244 -7.73 -13.84 -13.62
C GLU A 244 -6.91 -14.98 -14.24
N ALA A 245 -7.42 -15.57 -15.32
CA ALA A 245 -6.69 -16.53 -16.14
C ALA A 245 -6.42 -15.89 -17.50
N THR A 246 -5.15 -15.77 -17.88
CA THR A 246 -4.81 -15.28 -19.22
C THR A 246 -4.89 -16.43 -20.23
N THR A 247 -5.55 -16.19 -21.37
CA THR A 247 -5.60 -17.15 -22.48
C THR A 247 -4.23 -17.33 -23.12
N ASP A 248 -3.44 -16.26 -23.16
CA ASP A 248 -2.07 -16.25 -23.65
C ASP A 248 -1.07 -16.13 -22.49
N ARG A 249 0.08 -16.78 -22.64
CA ARG A 249 1.12 -16.79 -21.62
C ARG A 249 1.83 -15.44 -21.58
N ILE A 250 1.88 -14.82 -20.40
CA ILE A 250 2.61 -13.57 -20.18
C ILE A 250 4.11 -13.85 -20.27
N THR A 251 4.81 -13.12 -21.14
CA THR A 251 6.26 -13.22 -21.32
C THR A 251 6.99 -12.11 -20.55
N VAL A 252 8.31 -12.25 -20.39
CA VAL A 252 9.13 -11.20 -19.75
C VAL A 252 8.94 -9.86 -20.45
N ARG A 253 8.83 -9.82 -21.78
CA ARG A 253 8.64 -8.59 -22.58
C ARG A 253 7.35 -7.85 -22.21
N ASP A 254 6.31 -8.56 -21.78
CA ASP A 254 5.00 -7.99 -21.46
C ASP A 254 4.98 -7.32 -20.07
N THR A 255 5.92 -7.70 -19.20
CA THR A 255 6.06 -7.15 -17.83
C THR A 255 6.56 -5.71 -17.83
N THR A 256 6.36 -5.00 -16.71
CA THR A 256 6.90 -3.64 -16.52
C THR A 256 8.42 -3.60 -16.74
N ILE A 257 9.15 -4.56 -16.16
CA ILE A 257 10.61 -4.67 -16.31
C ILE A 257 10.99 -4.97 -17.77
N GLY A 258 10.22 -5.83 -18.46
CA GLY A 258 10.45 -6.14 -19.87
C GLY A 258 10.38 -4.90 -20.77
N LYS A 259 9.41 -4.02 -20.50
CA LYS A 259 9.25 -2.75 -21.22
C LYS A 259 10.42 -1.81 -20.95
N GLU A 260 10.88 -1.71 -19.70
CA GLU A 260 12.08 -0.92 -19.35
C GLU A 260 13.34 -1.45 -20.04
N LEU A 261 13.55 -2.77 -20.04
CA LEU A 261 14.67 -3.41 -20.74
C LEU A 261 14.60 -3.16 -22.25
N GLN A 262 13.40 -3.17 -22.83
CA GLN A 262 13.22 -2.88 -24.25
C GLN A 262 13.64 -1.45 -24.58
N VAL A 263 13.25 -0.47 -23.77
CA VAL A 263 13.70 0.93 -23.90
C VAL A 263 15.23 1.02 -23.84
N GLN A 264 15.86 0.37 -22.86
CA GLN A 264 17.33 0.36 -22.73
C GLN A 264 18.01 -0.25 -23.97
N ILE A 265 17.45 -1.34 -24.51
CA ILE A 265 17.97 -1.97 -25.75
C ILE A 265 17.89 -0.99 -26.92
N ASP A 266 16.78 -0.28 -27.06
CA ASP A 266 16.57 0.64 -28.17
C ASP A 266 17.46 1.89 -28.04
N ASP A 267 17.65 2.41 -26.82
CA ASP A 267 18.60 3.48 -26.52
C ASP A 267 20.04 3.08 -26.87
N LEU A 268 20.47 1.86 -26.51
CA LEU A 268 21.79 1.35 -26.84
C LEU A 268 22.00 1.18 -28.36
N LYS A 269 20.96 0.73 -29.08
CA LYS A 269 21.01 0.64 -30.55
C LYS A 269 21.12 2.01 -31.19
N ASN A 270 20.37 2.99 -30.70
CA ASN A 270 20.43 4.38 -31.17
C ASN A 270 21.80 5.00 -30.90
N LEU A 271 22.37 4.78 -29.71
CA LEU A 271 23.72 5.22 -29.37
C LEU A 271 24.77 4.60 -30.29
N LEU A 272 24.69 3.30 -30.56
CA LEU A 272 25.60 2.61 -31.48
C LEU A 272 25.47 3.16 -32.91
N ALA A 273 24.26 3.46 -33.39
CA ALA A 273 24.02 4.06 -34.70
C ALA A 273 24.57 5.49 -34.79
N ALA A 274 24.38 6.31 -33.74
CA ALA A 274 24.93 7.66 -33.65
C ALA A 274 26.47 7.65 -33.63
N TYR A 275 27.08 6.66 -32.99
CA TYR A 275 28.52 6.47 -32.99
C TYR A 275 29.05 6.08 -34.38
N ARG A 276 28.41 5.09 -35.02
CA ARG A 276 28.80 4.62 -36.36
C ARG A 276 28.61 5.67 -37.46
N SER A 277 27.63 6.56 -37.31
CA SER A 277 27.38 7.66 -38.24
C SER A 277 28.22 8.91 -37.95
N GLY A 278 29.01 8.92 -36.87
CA GLY A 278 29.85 10.05 -36.48
C GLY A 278 29.09 11.23 -35.84
N GLN A 279 27.80 11.08 -35.54
CA GLN A 279 27.01 12.07 -34.80
C GLN A 279 27.51 12.22 -33.35
N ILE A 280 27.94 11.12 -32.74
CA ILE A 280 28.60 11.09 -31.43
C ILE A 280 30.03 10.59 -31.64
N LYS A 281 31.01 11.40 -31.21
CA LYS A 281 32.43 11.04 -31.28
C LYS A 281 32.84 10.33 -29.99
N GLU A 282 33.74 9.36 -30.12
CA GLU A 282 34.45 8.80 -28.97
C GLU A 282 35.16 9.92 -28.22
N ARG A 283 34.89 10.04 -26.92
CA ARG A 283 35.76 10.83 -26.06
C ARG A 283 36.91 9.91 -25.66
N LYS A 284 38.12 10.28 -26.10
CA LYS A 284 39.36 9.74 -25.54
C LYS A 284 39.48 10.14 -24.08
#